data_AF-A0AAQ3NIP6-F1
#
_entry.id   AF-A0AAQ3NIP6-F1
#
_cell.length_a   1.000
_cell.length_b   1.000
_cell.length_c   1.000
_cell.angle_alpha   90.00
_cell.angle_beta   90.00
_cell.angle_gamma   90.00
#
_symmetry.space_group_name_H-M   'P 1'
#
loop_
_entity.id
_entity.type
_entity.pdbx_description
1 polymer ?
#
loop_
_entity_poly.entity_id
_entity_poly.type
_entity_poly.pdbx_seq_one_letter_code
_entity_poly.pdbx_strand_id
1 'polypeptide(L)'
;IKTSLQFLALRREGNTVDAKKQRSAFPPNFIHSLDSSHMMMTALACRDAGLCFAGVHDSFWTHACDVEKMSHILREKFVELYNMPILENLLEGFETSYPGLAFPPVPERGHFDLGKVLESPYFFN
;
A
#
# COMPACT_ATOMS: atom_id res chain seq x y z
N ILE A 1 11.02 -5.72 -36.67
CA ILE A 1 10.34 -7.04 -36.70
C ILE A 1 8.86 -6.78 -36.95
N LYS A 2 8.34 -7.08 -38.15
CA LYS A 2 6.91 -6.99 -38.50
C LYS A 2 6.34 -8.41 -38.38
N THR A 3 5.36 -8.62 -37.51
CA THR A 3 4.66 -9.91 -37.40
C THR A 3 3.28 -9.82 -38.05
N SER A 4 2.79 -10.94 -38.57
CA SER A 4 1.69 -11.00 -39.53
C SER A 4 0.29 -10.90 -38.95
N LEU A 5 0.09 -10.76 -37.63
CA LEU A 5 -1.23 -10.56 -37.03
C LEU A 5 -1.11 -10.09 -35.58
N GLN A 6 -1.31 -8.80 -35.35
CA GLN A 6 -1.73 -8.26 -34.06
C GLN A 6 -3.04 -7.49 -34.29
N PHE A 7 -4.15 -8.03 -33.78
CA PHE A 7 -5.41 -7.30 -33.73
C PHE A 7 -5.45 -6.47 -32.44
N LEU A 8 -5.25 -5.16 -32.57
CA LEU A 8 -5.48 -4.21 -31.48
C LEU A 8 -6.94 -3.73 -31.58
N ALA A 9 -7.82 -4.29 -30.75
CA ALA A 9 -9.20 -3.81 -30.62
C ALA A 9 -9.27 -2.81 -29.47
N LEU A 10 -9.33 -1.52 -29.79
CA LEU A 10 -9.61 -0.47 -28.81
C LEU A 10 -11.11 -0.49 -28.48
N ARG A 11 -11.48 -1.15 -27.40
CA ARG A 11 -12.84 -1.12 -26.86
C ARG A 11 -12.98 0.15 -26.02
N ARG A 12 -13.71 1.15 -26.53
CA ARG A 12 -14.18 2.27 -25.70
C ARG A 12 -15.21 1.71 -24.73
N GLU A 13 -14.82 1.46 -23.49
CA GLU A 13 -15.78 1.23 -22.41
C GLU A 13 -16.64 2.49 -22.26
N GLY A 14 -17.96 2.33 -22.07
CA GLY A 14 -18.86 3.45 -21.85
C GLY A 14 -18.58 4.13 -20.50
N ASN A 15 -19.05 5.38 -20.33
CA ASN A 15 -18.84 6.18 -19.11
C ASN A 15 -19.62 5.67 -17.87
N THR A 16 -20.20 4.48 -17.93
CA THR A 16 -21.01 3.91 -16.85
C THR A 16 -20.14 3.12 -15.88
N VAL A 17 -20.25 3.41 -14.59
CA VAL A 17 -19.51 2.70 -13.53
C VAL A 17 -20.04 1.27 -13.39
N ASP A 18 -19.15 0.29 -13.46
CA ASP A 18 -19.46 -1.11 -13.16
C ASP A 18 -19.41 -1.36 -11.64
N ALA A 19 -20.57 -1.33 -10.99
CA ALA A 19 -20.70 -1.50 -9.55
C ALA A 19 -20.17 -2.87 -9.05
N LYS A 20 -20.30 -3.92 -9.86
CA LYS A 20 -19.81 -5.26 -9.48
C LYS A 20 -18.29 -5.27 -9.45
N LYS A 21 -17.64 -4.71 -10.47
CA LYS A 21 -16.17 -4.58 -10.51
C LYS A 21 -15.66 -3.69 -9.37
N GLN A 22 -16.29 -2.54 -9.12
CA GLN A 22 -15.88 -1.64 -8.03
C GLN A 22 -15.89 -2.35 -6.68
N ARG A 23 -16.97 -3.06 -6.35
CA ARG A 23 -17.10 -3.79 -5.08
C ARG A 23 -16.01 -4.85 -4.91
N SER A 24 -15.68 -5.60 -5.95
CA SER A 24 -14.65 -6.65 -5.87
C SER A 24 -13.23 -6.11 -5.93
N ALA A 25 -13.00 -4.98 -6.61
CA ALA A 25 -11.66 -4.43 -6.83
C ALA A 25 -11.23 -3.47 -5.72
N PHE A 26 -12.17 -2.88 -4.98
CA PHE A 26 -11.85 -1.89 -3.96
C PHE A 26 -10.93 -2.45 -2.86
N PRO A 27 -11.23 -3.58 -2.18
CA PRO A 27 -10.35 -4.09 -1.13
C PRO A 27 -8.89 -4.34 -1.57
N PRO A 28 -8.60 -5.08 -2.67
CA PRO A 28 -7.22 -5.29 -3.08
C PRO A 28 -6.54 -4.00 -3.53
N ASN A 29 -7.24 -3.10 -4.23
CA ASN A 29 -6.67 -1.82 -4.64
C ASN A 29 -6.31 -0.93 -3.45
N PHE A 30 -7.13 -0.94 -2.40
CA PHE A 30 -6.86 -0.18 -1.18
C PHE A 30 -5.62 -0.73 -0.46
N ILE A 31 -5.52 -2.05 -0.27
CA ILE A 31 -4.33 -2.65 0.35
C ILE A 31 -3.06 -2.37 -0.48
N HIS A 32 -3.11 -2.54 -1.80
CA HIS A 32 -1.97 -2.22 -2.67
C HIS A 32 -1.55 -0.74 -2.57
N SER A 33 -2.50 0.18 -2.31
CA SER A 33 -2.18 1.59 -2.09
C SER A 33 -1.42 1.82 -0.77
N LEU A 34 -1.72 1.03 0.27
CA LEU A 34 -1.00 1.07 1.55
C LEU A 34 0.40 0.46 1.40
N ASP A 35 0.53 -0.67 0.71
CA ASP A 35 1.83 -1.30 0.42
C ASP A 35 2.72 -0.35 -0.38
N SER A 36 2.16 0.33 -1.38
CA SER A 36 2.86 1.36 -2.16
C SER A 36 3.28 2.56 -1.31
N SER A 37 2.43 2.97 -0.35
CA SER A 37 2.74 4.05 0.59
C SER A 37 3.90 3.65 1.51
N HIS A 38 3.87 2.43 2.05
CA HIS A 38 4.95 1.89 2.88
C HIS A 38 6.27 1.80 2.13
N MET A 39 6.26 1.30 0.89
CA MET A 39 7.43 1.29 0.00
C MET A 39 7.99 2.71 -0.19
N MET A 40 7.12 3.69 -0.50
CA MET A 40 7.55 5.06 -0.76
C MET A 40 8.12 5.74 0.50
N MET A 41 7.48 5.57 1.65
CA MET A 41 7.98 6.05 2.94
C MET A 41 9.35 5.46 3.27
N THR A 42 9.54 4.17 3.01
CA THR A 42 10.83 3.49 3.19
C THR A 42 11.89 4.03 2.23
N ALA A 43 11.56 4.19 0.95
CA ALA A 43 12.50 4.71 -0.05
C ALA A 43 13.00 6.11 0.32
N LEU A 44 12.11 6.98 0.80
CA LEU A 44 12.46 8.33 1.28
C LEU A 44 13.37 8.26 2.52
N ALA A 45 13.03 7.43 3.50
CA ALA A 45 13.84 7.27 4.70
C ALA A 45 15.23 6.66 4.41
N CYS A 46 15.31 5.69 3.49
CA CYS A 46 16.58 5.14 3.00
C CYS A 46 17.43 6.22 2.34
N ARG A 47 16.84 7.03 1.45
CA ARG A 47 17.54 8.16 0.81
C ARG A 47 18.10 9.12 1.85
N ASP A 48 17.29 9.52 2.82
CA ASP A 48 17.69 10.48 3.86
C ASP A 48 18.77 9.89 4.79
N ALA A 49 18.79 8.56 4.94
CA ALA A 49 19.81 7.81 5.68
C ALA A 49 21.07 7.47 4.86
N GLY A 50 21.13 7.87 3.57
CA GLY A 50 22.26 7.64 2.67
C GLY A 50 22.33 6.25 2.03
N LEU A 51 21.22 5.49 2.02
CA LEU A 51 21.14 4.14 1.47
C LEU A 51 20.66 4.16 0.01
N CYS A 52 21.23 3.28 -0.81
CA CYS A 52 20.63 2.92 -2.08
C CYS A 52 19.36 2.09 -1.84
N PHE A 53 18.30 2.35 -2.60
CA PHE A 53 17.04 1.62 -2.51
C PHE A 53 16.52 1.26 -3.89
N ALA A 54 16.08 0.03 -4.05
CA ALA A 54 15.27 -0.45 -5.18
C ALA A 54 14.09 -1.26 -4.63
N GLY A 55 12.94 -1.16 -5.29
CA GLY A 55 11.73 -1.85 -4.86
C GLY A 55 10.97 -2.44 -6.05
N VAL A 56 10.50 -3.67 -5.91
CA VAL A 56 9.53 -4.30 -6.81
C VAL A 56 8.34 -4.73 -5.96
N HIS A 57 7.30 -3.92 -5.92
CA HIS A 57 6.13 -4.11 -5.04
C HIS A 57 6.52 -4.26 -3.57
N ASP A 58 6.47 -5.47 -3.03
CA ASP A 58 6.79 -5.85 -1.65
C ASP A 58 8.22 -6.41 -1.49
N SER A 59 9.04 -6.35 -2.54
CA SER A 59 10.43 -6.80 -2.51
C SER A 59 11.39 -5.61 -2.51
N PHE A 60 12.21 -5.46 -1.46
CA PHE A 60 13.05 -4.29 -1.25
C PHE A 60 14.54 -4.62 -1.22
N TRP A 61 15.34 -3.88 -2.00
CA TRP A 61 16.75 -4.18 -2.26
C TRP A 61 17.63 -2.98 -1.91
N THR A 62 18.81 -3.27 -1.38
CA THR A 62 19.88 -2.30 -1.07
C THR A 62 21.24 -2.99 -1.23
N HIS A 63 22.35 -2.29 -0.96
CA HIS A 63 23.67 -2.92 -0.91
C HIS A 63 23.81 -3.83 0.31
N ALA A 64 24.58 -4.91 0.20
CA ALA A 64 24.70 -5.92 1.26
C ALA A 64 25.15 -5.35 2.62
N CYS A 65 25.96 -4.28 2.63
CA CYS A 65 26.40 -3.62 3.86
C CYS A 65 25.28 -2.87 4.60
N ASP A 66 24.18 -2.54 3.92
CA ASP A 66 23.11 -1.69 4.41
C ASP A 66 21.84 -2.47 4.79
N VAL A 67 21.81 -3.79 4.56
CA VAL A 67 20.62 -4.65 4.73
C VAL A 67 20.02 -4.52 6.13
N GLU A 68 20.85 -4.59 7.18
CA GLU A 68 20.40 -4.46 8.58
C GLU A 68 19.74 -3.10 8.84
N LYS A 69 20.35 -2.03 8.33
CA LYS A 69 19.86 -0.67 8.50
C LYS A 69 18.56 -0.45 7.71
N MET A 70 18.47 -0.96 6.48
CA MET A 70 17.23 -0.93 5.69
C MET A 70 16.12 -1.75 6.36
N SER A 71 16.43 -2.93 6.91
CA SER A 71 15.47 -3.77 7.62
C SER A 71 14.87 -3.05 8.83
N HIS A 72 15.67 -2.27 9.56
CA HIS A 72 15.18 -1.45 10.66
C HIS A 72 14.24 -0.35 10.16
N ILE A 73 14.67 0.45 9.17
CA ILE A 73 13.86 1.51 8.56
C ILE A 73 12.52 0.97 8.05
N LEU A 74 12.53 -0.20 7.42
CA LEU A 74 11.33 -0.87 6.92
C LEU A 74 10.29 -1.11 8.02
N ARG A 75 10.73 -1.70 9.14
CA ARG A 75 9.88 -1.97 10.31
C ARG A 75 9.39 -0.66 10.93
N GLU A 76 10.25 0.34 11.06
CA GLU A 76 9.86 1.66 11.58
C GLU A 76 8.75 2.30 10.73
N LYS A 77 8.93 2.34 9.41
CA LYS A 77 7.95 2.95 8.50
C LYS A 77 6.65 2.17 8.43
N PHE A 78 6.70 0.85 8.61
CA PHE A 78 5.50 0.03 8.72
C PHE A 78 4.70 0.39 9.98
N VAL A 79 5.36 0.43 11.14
CA VAL A 79 4.74 0.80 12.41
C VAL A 79 4.20 2.22 12.35
N GLU A 80 4.94 3.17 11.76
CA GLU A 80 4.50 4.54 11.55
C GLU A 80 3.21 4.61 10.70
N LEU A 81 3.17 3.91 9.56
CA LEU A 81 2.01 3.89 8.67
C LEU A 81 0.78 3.31 9.37
N TYR A 82 0.90 2.11 9.96
CA TYR A 82 -0.24 1.39 10.52
C TYR A 82 -0.67 1.86 11.92
N ASN A 83 0.11 2.75 12.56
CA ASN A 83 -0.34 3.51 13.73
C ASN A 83 -1.30 4.65 13.35
N MET A 84 -1.38 5.03 12.07
CA MET A 84 -2.37 6.02 11.64
C MET A 84 -3.80 5.45 11.73
N PRO A 85 -4.81 6.30 11.92
CA PRO A 85 -6.21 5.91 11.89
C PRO A 85 -6.70 5.71 10.43
N ILE A 86 -6.12 4.73 9.72
CA ILE A 86 -6.30 4.55 8.27
C ILE A 86 -7.77 4.32 7.88
N LEU A 87 -8.48 3.44 8.61
CA LEU A 87 -9.88 3.12 8.29
C LEU A 87 -10.83 4.24 8.69
N GLU A 88 -10.49 4.96 9.75
CA GLU A 88 -11.24 6.12 10.21
C GLU A 88 -11.09 7.27 9.20
N ASN A 89 -9.87 7.54 8.70
CA ASN A 89 -9.62 8.52 7.64
C ASN A 89 -10.35 8.14 6.33
N LEU A 90 -10.40 6.85 6.01
CA LEU A 90 -11.15 6.35 4.85
C LEU A 90 -12.66 6.61 5.02
N LEU A 91 -13.21 6.32 6.20
CA LEU A 91 -14.61 6.57 6.52
C LEU A 91 -14.94 8.07 6.43
N GLU A 92 -14.13 8.93 7.04
CA GLU A 92 -14.27 10.39 6.97
C GLU A 92 -14.26 10.89 5.50
N GLY A 93 -13.37 10.34 4.67
CA GLY A 93 -13.31 10.67 3.24
C GLY A 93 -14.58 10.27 2.48
N PHE A 94 -15.17 9.13 2.81
CA PHE A 94 -16.44 8.67 2.22
C PHE A 94 -17.62 9.51 2.69
N GLU A 95 -17.73 9.82 3.99
CA GLU A 95 -18.78 10.67 4.54
C GLU A 95 -18.72 12.09 3.96
N THR A 96 -17.52 12.65 3.81
CA THR A 96 -17.29 13.96 3.19
C THR A 96 -17.69 13.96 1.71
N SER A 97 -17.34 12.91 0.97
CA SER A 97 -17.62 12.81 -0.46
C SER A 97 -19.08 12.49 -0.77
N TYR A 98 -19.77 11.79 0.14
CA TYR A 98 -21.12 11.26 -0.04
C TYR A 98 -22.00 11.53 1.19
N PRO A 99 -22.29 12.80 1.54
CA PRO A 99 -22.96 13.17 2.79
C PRO A 99 -24.40 12.68 2.93
N GLY A 100 -25.02 12.22 1.83
CA GLY A 100 -26.37 11.65 1.83
C GLY A 100 -26.42 10.14 2.05
N LEU A 101 -25.26 9.47 2.20
CA LEU A 101 -25.16 8.04 2.42
C LEU A 101 -24.74 7.74 3.85
N ALA A 102 -25.31 6.68 4.42
CA ALA A 102 -24.89 6.15 5.71
C ALA A 102 -23.84 5.06 5.49
N PHE A 103 -22.72 5.17 6.19
CA PHE A 103 -21.65 4.18 6.18
C PHE A 103 -21.62 3.41 7.51
N PRO A 104 -21.24 2.12 7.51
CA PRO A 104 -21.06 1.38 8.75
C PRO A 104 -19.89 1.95 9.54
N PRO A 105 -19.89 1.80 10.89
CA PRO A 105 -18.74 2.19 11.68
C PRO A 105 -17.51 1.33 11.34
N VAL A 106 -16.32 1.86 11.62
CA VAL A 106 -15.09 1.08 11.50
C VAL A 106 -15.12 -0.13 12.45
N PRO A 107 -14.58 -1.29 12.02
CA PRO A 107 -14.51 -2.47 12.88
C PRO A 107 -13.60 -2.23 14.08
N GLU A 108 -13.87 -2.92 15.19
CA GLU A 108 -13.03 -2.86 16.39
C GLU A 108 -11.61 -3.38 16.11
N ARG A 109 -10.62 -2.68 16.64
CA ARG A 109 -9.22 -3.10 16.55
C ARG A 109 -8.95 -4.26 17.51
N GLY A 110 -8.09 -5.19 17.09
CA GLY A 110 -7.59 -6.26 17.95
C GLY A 110 -6.59 -5.77 19.00
N HIS A 111 -6.04 -6.71 19.77
CA HIS A 111 -5.10 -6.43 20.86
C HIS A 111 -3.62 -6.60 20.47
N PHE A 112 -3.31 -6.70 19.18
CA PHE A 112 -1.93 -6.84 18.72
C PHE A 112 -1.18 -5.52 18.94
N ASP A 113 -0.06 -5.60 19.67
CA ASP A 113 0.86 -4.48 19.83
C ASP A 113 1.73 -4.34 18.57
N LEU A 114 1.46 -3.30 17.79
CA LEU A 114 2.17 -3.01 16.55
C LEU A 114 3.67 -2.76 16.77
N GLY A 115 4.08 -2.33 17.96
CA GLY A 115 5.48 -2.15 18.33
C GLY A 115 6.31 -3.43 18.19
N LYS A 116 5.69 -4.61 18.30
CA LYS A 116 6.35 -5.91 18.13
C LYS A 116 6.91 -6.14 16.72
N VAL A 117 6.43 -5.39 15.72
CA VAL A 117 6.99 -5.46 14.36
C VAL A 117 8.44 -5.01 14.34
N LEU A 118 8.83 -4.05 15.20
CA LEU A 118 10.21 -3.57 15.32
C LEU A 118 11.18 -4.67 15.73
N GLU A 119 10.70 -5.71 16.42
CA GLU A 119 11.51 -6.82 16.92
C GLU A 119 11.43 -8.08 16.05
N SER A 120 10.64 -8.05 14.97
CA SER A 120 10.38 -9.24 14.14
C SER A 120 11.46 -9.45 13.08
N PRO A 121 12.37 -10.44 13.23
CA PRO A 121 13.48 -10.65 12.28
C PRO A 121 13.03 -11.22 10.94
N TYR A 122 11.83 -11.80 10.88
CA TYR A 122 11.26 -12.42 9.68
C TYR A 122 10.14 -11.60 9.05
N PHE A 123 10.00 -10.32 9.45
CA PHE A 123 8.97 -9.45 8.87
C PHE A 123 9.25 -9.14 7.40
N PHE A 124 10.51 -8.83 7.07
CA PHE A 124 11.07 -8.83 5.71
C PHE A 124 12.43 -9.53 5.81
N ASN A 125 12.61 -10.60 5.05
CA ASN A 125 13.82 -11.44 5.04
C ASN A 125 14.44 -11.49 3.65
#